data_AF-A0A969JXH5-F1
#
_entry.id   AF-A0A969JXH5-F1
#
_cell.length_a   1.000
_cell.length_b   1.000
_cell.length_c   1.000
_cell.angle_alpha   90.00
_cell.angle_beta   90.00
_cell.angle_gamma   90.00
#
_symmetry.space_group_name_H-M   'P 1'
#
loop_
_entity.id
_entity.type
_entity.pdbx_description
1 polymer ?
#
loop_
_entity_poly.entity_id
_entity_poly.type
_entity_poly.pdbx_seq_one_letter_code
_entity_poly.pdbx_strand_id
1 'polypeptide(L)' 'GYFGDLGMLAYVRDVQRQEIRRDLASVKHQDLAGSNIGDDHKEYFLGEKALLAGGAANTMNQF' A
#
# COMPACT_ATOMS: atom_id res chain seq x y z
N GLY A 1 15.20 -6.43 -17.19
CA GLY A 1 14.47 -6.46 -15.91
C GLY A 1 14.57 -5.12 -15.22
N TYR A 2 14.08 -4.97 -13.98
CA TYR A 2 14.09 -3.71 -13.24
C TYR A 2 15.46 -3.01 -13.16
N PHE A 3 16.53 -3.78 -13.02
CA PHE A 3 17.92 -3.28 -12.98
C PHE A 3 18.64 -3.27 -14.35
N GLY A 4 17.93 -3.49 -15.45
CA GLY A 4 18.48 -3.40 -16.82
C GLY A 4 17.98 -2.16 -17.56
N ASP A 5 18.21 -2.09 -18.87
CA ASP A 5 17.95 -0.89 -19.71
C ASP A 5 16.50 -0.38 -19.67
N LEU A 6 15.53 -1.26 -19.39
CA LEU A 6 14.13 -0.90 -19.26
C LEU A 6 13.80 -0.18 -17.93
N GLY A 7 14.65 -0.30 -16.91
CA GLY A 7 14.49 0.37 -15.62
C GLY A 7 13.10 0.17 -15.00
N MET A 8 12.50 1.27 -14.54
CA MET A 8 11.15 1.31 -13.94
C MET A 8 10.06 0.79 -14.88
N LEU A 9 10.23 0.87 -16.21
CA LEU A 9 9.23 0.37 -17.15
C LEU A 9 9.01 -1.14 -16.98
N ALA A 10 10.07 -1.88 -16.68
CA ALA A 10 9.96 -3.32 -16.40
C ALA A 10 9.08 -3.59 -15.17
N TYR A 11 9.24 -2.79 -14.11
CA TYR A 11 8.40 -2.92 -12.91
C TYR A 11 6.94 -2.58 -13.18
N VAL A 12 6.66 -1.43 -13.82
CA VAL A 12 5.28 -1.01 -14.09
C VAL A 12 4.57 -1.98 -15.04
N ARG A 13 5.22 -2.36 -16.15
CA ARG A 13 4.62 -3.18 -17.20
C ARG A 13 4.38 -4.62 -16.73
N ASP A 14 5.38 -5.22 -16.08
CA ASP A 14 5.40 -6.67 -15.85
C ASP A 14 4.98 -7.05 -14.44
N VAL A 15 5.07 -6.13 -13.47
CA VAL A 15 4.69 -6.36 -12.06
C VAL A 15 3.44 -5.57 -11.72
N GLN A 16 3.55 -4.24 -11.55
CA GLN A 16 2.49 -3.42 -10.96
C GLN A 16 1.16 -3.53 -11.70
N ARG A 17 1.17 -3.43 -13.04
CA ARG A 17 -0.06 -3.56 -13.85
C ARG A 17 -0.67 -4.96 -13.81
N GLN A 18 0.15 -6.00 -13.67
CA GLN A 18 -0.35 -7.37 -13.56
C GLN A 18 -0.99 -7.61 -12.21
N GLU A 19 -0.38 -7.11 -11.13
CA GLU A 19 -0.90 -7.22 -9.77
C GLU A 19 -2.25 -6.49 -9.62
N ILE A 20 -2.36 -5.27 -10.14
CA ILE A 20 -3.62 -4.49 -10.14
C ILE A 20 -4.73 -5.24 -10.89
N ARG A 21 -4.44 -5.79 -12.08
CA ARG A 21 -5.46 -6.50 -12.88
C ARG A 21 -5.94 -7.80 -12.23
N ARG A 22 -5.13 -8.39 -11.37
CA ARG A 22 -5.44 -9.65 -10.67
C ARG A 22 -5.96 -9.42 -9.26
N ASP A 23 -6.16 -8.15 -8.88
CA ASP A 23 -6.63 -7.76 -7.55
C ASP A 23 -5.79 -8.36 -6.42
N LEU A 24 -4.46 -8.36 -6.59
CA LEU A 24 -3.56 -8.91 -5.59
C LEU A 24 -3.44 -7.95 -4.40
N ALA A 25 -3.56 -8.48 -3.18
CA ALA A 25 -3.45 -7.71 -1.95
C ALA A 25 -2.09 -6.98 -1.80
N SER A 26 -1.03 -7.46 -2.47
CA SER A 26 0.28 -6.82 -2.50
C SER A 26 0.27 -5.40 -3.07
N VAL A 27 -0.71 -5.07 -3.92
CA VAL A 27 -0.89 -3.70 -4.46
C VAL A 27 -1.08 -2.71 -3.31
N LYS A 28 -1.90 -3.06 -2.31
CA LYS A 28 -2.10 -2.30 -1.08
C LYS A 28 -1.23 -2.86 0.05
N HIS A 29 0.08 -2.87 -0.18
CA HIS A 29 1.07 -3.45 0.75
C HIS A 29 0.99 -2.95 2.20
N GLN A 30 0.51 -1.72 2.43
CA GLN A 30 0.28 -1.21 3.79
C GLN A 30 -0.85 -1.95 4.51
N ASP A 31 -1.98 -2.20 3.83
CA ASP A 31 -3.08 -3.03 4.35
C ASP A 31 -2.65 -4.48 4.49
N LEU A 32 -1.94 -5.03 3.50
CA LEU A 32 -1.38 -6.37 3.58
C LEU A 32 -0.45 -6.55 4.79
N ALA A 33 0.29 -5.51 5.17
CA ALA A 33 1.15 -5.50 6.36
C ALA A 33 0.39 -5.23 7.67
N GLY A 34 -0.94 -5.06 7.62
CA GLY A 34 -1.79 -4.88 8.80
C GLY A 34 -1.88 -3.43 9.31
N SER A 35 -1.59 -2.42 8.48
CA SER A 35 -1.63 -1.01 8.92
C SER A 35 -3.01 -0.60 9.41
N ASN A 36 -4.08 -1.10 8.79
CA ASN A 36 -5.46 -0.84 9.19
C ASN A 36 -5.76 -1.39 10.59
N ILE A 37 -5.32 -2.62 10.87
CA ILE A 37 -5.46 -3.24 12.20
C ILE A 37 -4.67 -2.42 13.25
N GLY A 38 -3.49 -1.94 12.87
CA GLY A 38 -2.70 -1.06 13.73
C GLY A 38 -3.41 0.26 14.02
N ASP A 39 -4.12 0.82 13.05
CA ASP A 39 -4.89 2.06 13.22
C ASP A 39 -6.13 1.83 14.09
N ASP A 40 -6.89 0.75 13.87
CA ASP A 40 -8.01 0.36 14.75
C ASP A 40 -7.55 0.23 16.21
N HIS A 41 -6.39 -0.41 16.42
CA HIS A 41 -5.81 -0.54 17.75
C HIS A 41 -5.45 0.82 18.35
N LYS A 42 -4.86 1.74 17.57
CA LYS A 42 -4.52 3.08 18.08
C LYS A 42 -5.77 3.89 18.41
N GLU A 43 -6.81 3.84 17.57
CA GLU A 43 -8.08 4.50 17.83
C GLU A 43 -8.73 3.97 19.10
N TYR A 44 -8.72 2.64 19.30
CA TYR A 44 -9.24 2.03 20.52
C TYR A 44 -8.59 2.59 21.80
N PHE A 45 -7.27 2.82 21.79
CA PHE A 45 -6.54 3.29 22.98
C PHE A 45 -6.47 4.82 23.14
N LEU A 46 -6.41 5.58 22.04
CA LEU A 46 -6.13 7.02 22.04
C LEU A 46 -7.29 7.87 21.51
N GLY A 47 -8.33 7.25 20.98
CA GLY A 47 -9.48 7.93 20.38
C GLY A 47 -9.04 8.93 19.32
N GLU A 48 -9.60 10.14 19.39
CA GLU A 48 -9.32 11.24 18.44
C GLU A 48 -7.85 11.71 18.42
N LYS A 49 -7.04 11.34 19.43
CA LYS A 49 -5.62 11.69 19.50
C LYS A 49 -4.71 10.65 18.85
N ALA A 50 -5.27 9.58 18.29
CA ALA A 50 -4.52 8.51 17.66
C ALA A 50 -3.75 9.03 16.43
N LEU A 51 -2.46 8.68 16.35
CA LEU A 51 -1.64 8.96 15.17
C LEU A 51 -1.75 7.80 14.16
N LEU A 52 -2.64 7.96 13.19
CA LEU A 52 -2.97 6.93 12.21
C LEU A 52 -1.95 6.90 11.05
N ALA A 53 -1.73 5.71 10.50
CA ALA A 53 -1.00 5.51 9.25
C ALA A 53 -1.89 5.81 8.02
N GLY A 54 -3.21 5.76 8.19
CA GLY A 54 -4.21 6.28 7.27
C GLY A 54 -4.13 7.79 7.03
N GLY A 55 -4.98 8.30 6.13
CA GLY A 55 -5.10 9.72 5.82
C GLY A 55 -4.64 10.11 4.41
N ALA A 56 -4.49 11.42 4.16
CA ALA A 56 -4.33 11.94 2.80
C ALA A 56 -3.04 11.46 2.09
N ALA A 57 -1.95 11.25 2.84
CA ALA A 57 -0.67 10.78 2.30
C ALA A 57 -0.57 9.25 2.20
N ASN A 58 -1.63 8.52 2.58
CA ASN A 58 -1.63 7.07 2.53
C ASN A 58 -1.57 6.57 1.08
N THR A 59 -0.63 5.68 0.79
CA THR A 59 -0.39 5.20 -0.58
C THR A 59 -1.51 4.31 -1.09
N MET A 60 -2.29 3.68 -0.21
CA MET A 60 -3.44 2.85 -0.58
C MET A 60 -4.54 3.64 -1.29
N ASN A 61 -4.59 4.97 -1.12
CA ASN A 61 -5.56 5.84 -1.79
C ASN A 61 -5.24 6.07 -3.28
N GLN A 62 -4.11 5.58 -3.77
CA GLN A 62 -3.68 5.70 -5.17
C GLN A 62 -3.93 4.41 -5.98
N PHE A 63 -4.59 3.41 -5.38
CA PHE A 63 -4.81 2.08 -5.95
C PHE A 63 -6.27 1.62 -5.84
#